data_AF-A0A8J3N6F9-F1
#
_entry.id   AF-A0A8J3N6F9-F1
#
_cell.length_a   1.000
_cell.length_b   1.000
_cell.length_c   1.000
_cell.angle_alpha   90.00
_cell.angle_beta   90.00
_cell.angle_gamma   90.00
#
_symmetry.space_group_name_H-M   'P 1'
#
loop_
_entity.id
_entity.type
_entity.pdbx_description
1 polymer ?
#
loop_
_entity_poly.entity_id
_entity_poly.type
_entity_poly.pdbx_seq_one_letter_code
_entity_poly.pdbx_strand_id
1 'polypeptide(L)' 'MTCPHCQSTVTKERSQKTTPGYRTFRCLCCQRVFNERSRTPFNFLEYPTDIVLLVVFWRLR' A
#
# COMPACT_ATOMS: atom_id res chain seq x y z
N MET A 1 -9.57 0.06 -7.45
CA MET A 1 -9.36 0.20 -5.99
C MET A 1 -9.98 1.54 -5.56
N THR A 2 -10.69 1.64 -4.44
CA THR A 2 -11.25 2.94 -4.02
C THR A 2 -10.14 3.89 -3.58
N CYS A 3 -10.14 5.13 -4.08
CA CYS A 3 -9.14 6.12 -3.73
C CYS A 3 -9.22 6.45 -2.23
N PRO A 4 -8.12 6.32 -1.46
CA PRO A 4 -8.13 6.59 -0.03
C PRO A 4 -8.29 8.08 0.32
N HIS A 5 -8.08 8.97 -0.65
CA HIS A 5 -8.11 10.43 -0.41
C HIS A 5 -9.47 11.07 -0.70
N CYS A 6 -10.21 10.56 -1.68
CA CYS A 6 -11.49 11.17 -2.13
C CYS A 6 -12.62 10.15 -2.28
N GLN A 7 -12.38 8.88 -1.92
CA GLN A 7 -13.35 7.78 -1.99
C GLN A 7 -13.92 7.47 -3.39
N SER A 8 -13.40 8.10 -4.44
CA SER A 8 -13.75 7.76 -5.82
C SER A 8 -13.35 6.33 -6.17
N THR A 9 -14.24 5.62 -6.88
CA THR A 9 -13.99 4.30 -7.47
C THR A 9 -13.32 4.41 -8.85
N VAL A 10 -13.31 5.60 -9.44
CA VAL A 10 -12.76 5.89 -10.78
C VAL A 10 -11.24 6.02 -10.70
N THR A 11 -10.57 4.88 -10.82
CA THR A 11 -9.12 4.73 -10.62
C THR A 11 -8.52 3.87 -11.72
N LYS A 12 -7.30 4.20 -12.14
CA LYS A 12 -6.57 3.46 -13.18
C LYS A 12 -5.33 2.82 -12.57
N GLU A 13 -5.18 1.50 -12.76
CA GLU A 13 -3.95 0.79 -12.40
C GLU A 13 -2.80 1.24 -13.31
N ARG A 14 -1.61 1.42 -12.72
CA ARG A 14 -0.40 1.78 -13.44
C ARG A 14 0.42 0.51 -13.69
N SER A 15 1.13 0.48 -14.81
CA SER A 15 2.07 -0.61 -15.15
C SER A 15 3.25 -0.69 -14.17
N GLN A 16 3.66 0.43 -13.60
CA GLN A 16 4.74 0.52 -12.64
C GLN A 16 4.29 0.02 -11.25
N LYS A 17 5.07 -0.92 -10.70
CA LYS A 17 4.96 -1.38 -9.31
C LYS A 17 5.94 -0.61 -8.42
N THR A 18 5.70 -0.59 -7.10
CA THR A 18 6.70 -0.11 -6.14
C THR A 18 7.89 -1.07 -6.09
N THR A 19 9.01 -0.67 -5.49
CA THR A 19 10.20 -1.54 -5.31
C THR A 19 9.86 -2.87 -4.62
N PRO A 20 9.02 -2.90 -3.56
CA PRO A 20 8.55 -4.16 -2.96
C PRO A 20 7.55 -4.96 -3.82
N GLY A 21 7.15 -4.45 -4.99
CA GLY A 21 6.23 -5.13 -5.92
C GLY A 21 4.76 -4.77 -5.77
N TYR A 22 4.40 -3.76 -4.98
CA TYR A 22 2.99 -3.37 -4.79
C TYR A 22 2.41 -2.70 -6.02
N ARG A 23 1.14 -3.02 -6.31
CA ARG A 23 0.37 -2.39 -7.38
C ARG A 23 0.14 -0.91 -7.06
N THR A 24 0.28 -0.05 -8.07
CA THR A 24 0.02 1.39 -7.94
C THR A 24 -1.15 1.81 -8.80
N PHE A 25 -1.91 2.79 -8.32
CA PHE A 25 -3.13 3.29 -8.92
C PHE A 25 -3.07 4.82 -8.98
N ARG A 26 -3.68 5.40 -10.02
CA ARG A 26 -3.92 6.84 -10.11
C ARG A 26 -5.42 7.09 -10.05
N CYS A 27 -5.86 7.97 -9.16
CA CYS A 27 -7.24 8.41 -9.13
C CYS A 27 -7.49 9.41 -10.26
N LEU A 28 -8.57 9.23 -11.03
CA LEU A 28 -8.92 10.16 -12.10
C LEU A 28 -9.68 11.39 -11.59
N CYS A 29 -10.27 11.33 -10.40
CA CYS A 29 -10.94 12.47 -9.77
C CYS A 29 -9.96 13.43 -9.09
N CYS A 30 -9.17 12.95 -8.11
CA CYS A 30 -8.25 13.80 -7.35
C CYS A 30 -6.80 13.79 -7.87
N GLN A 31 -6.53 13.05 -8.95
CA GLN A 31 -5.21 12.95 -9.61
C GLN A 31 -4.07 12.38 -8.76
N ARG A 32 -4.32 12.01 -7.50
CA ARG A 32 -3.31 11.42 -6.59
C ARG A 32 -2.99 9.98 -6.98
N VAL A 33 -1.73 9.61 -6.77
CA VAL A 33 -1.23 8.24 -6.89
C VAL A 33 -1.23 7.59 -5.50
N PHE A 34 -1.65 6.34 -5.46
CA PHE A 34 -1.67 5.52 -4.24
C PHE A 34 -1.37 4.06 -4.63
N ASN A 35 -1.16 3.20 -3.65
CA ASN A 35 -0.91 1.78 -3.84
C ASN A 35 -1.91 0.94 -3.04
N GLU A 36 -1.86 -0.37 -3.19
CA GLU A 36 -2.75 -1.29 -2.47
C GLU A 36 -2.61 -1.22 -0.94
N ARG A 37 -1.47 -0.75 -0.42
CA ARG A 37 -1.18 -0.61 1.02
C ARG A 37 -1.50 0.77 1.59
N SER A 38 -1.99 1.73 0.80
CA SER A 38 -2.13 3.13 1.22
C SER A 38 -3.14 3.40 2.35
N ARG A 39 -3.91 2.40 2.77
CA ARG A 39 -4.80 2.46 3.95
C ARG A 39 -4.28 1.68 5.16
N THR A 40 -3.07 1.15 5.07
CA THR A 40 -2.45 0.34 6.12
C THR A 40 -1.34 1.13 6.81
N PRO A 41 -1.16 0.98 8.14
CA PRO A 41 -0.03 1.59 8.85
C PRO A 41 1.34 1.18 8.28
N PHE A 42 1.39 0.01 7.64
CA PHE A 42 2.58 -0.63 7.12
C PHE A 42 2.88 -0.29 5.65
N ASN A 43 2.32 0.80 5.10
CA ASN A 43 2.57 1.20 3.71
C ASN A 43 4.05 1.53 3.44
N PHE A 44 4.74 2.05 4.46
CA PHE A 44 6.15 2.46 4.41
C PHE A 44 7.05 1.53 5.22
N LEU A 45 6.59 0.31 5.49
CA LEU A 45 7.40 -0.67 6.20
C LEU A 45 8.57 -1.09 5.30
N GLU A 46 9.79 -0.87 5.77
CA GLU A 46 11.01 -1.21 5.05
C GLU A 46 11.23 -2.72 5.01
N TYR A 47 10.82 -3.42 6.06
CA TYR A 47 11.02 -4.86 6.20
C TYR A 47 9.81 -5.66 5.68
N PRO A 48 10.06 -6.85 5.09
CA PRO A 48 9.03 -7.83 4.81
C PRO A 48 8.17 -8.15 6.05
N THR A 49 6.87 -8.36 5.83
CA THR A 49 5.89 -8.58 6.90
C THR A 49 6.23 -9.79 7.76
N ASP A 50 6.77 -10.85 7.16
CA ASP A 50 7.23 -12.07 7.82
C ASP A 50 8.37 -11.82 8.81
N ILE A 51 9.34 -10.96 8.46
CA ILE A 51 10.42 -10.58 9.39
C ILE A 51 9.86 -9.82 10.59
N VAL A 52 8.94 -8.88 10.35
CA VAL A 52 8.31 -8.11 11.45
C VAL A 52 7.48 -9.02 12.36
N LEU A 53 6.72 -9.95 11.78
CA LEU A 53 5.95 -10.94 12.56
C LEU A 53 6.87 -11.83 13.39
N LEU A 54 8.01 -12.25 12.86
CA LEU A 54 9.01 -13.02 13.61
C LEU A 54 9.51 -12.23 14.82
N VAL A 55 9.90 -10.96 14.65
CA VAL A 55 10.37 -10.10 15.76
C VAL A 55 9.28 -9.91 16.82
N VAL A 56 8.03 -9.66 16.41
CA VAL A 56 6.89 -9.53 17.33
C VAL A 56 6.65 -10.82 18.11
N PHE A 57 6.70 -11.97 17.44
CA PHE A 57 6.55 -13.27 18.09
C PHE A 57 7.61 -13.50 19.17
N TRP A 58 8.88 -13.21 18.89
CA TRP A 58 9.97 -13.32 19.87
C TRP A 58 9.86 -12.32 21.02
N ARG A 59 9.30 -11.12 20.78
CA ARG A 59 9.08 -10.10 21.83
C ARG A 59 7.97 -10.47 22.81
N LEU A 60 6.97 -11.21 22.36
CA LEU A 60 5.80 -11.59 23.16
C LEU A 60 5.95 -12.95 23.85
N ARG A 61 7.01 -13.68 23.53
CA ARG A 61 7.36 -14.97 24.14
C ARG A 61 8.28 -14.77 25.33
#